data_AF-A0A644ZHG8-F1
#
_entry.id   AF-A0A644ZHG8-F1
#
_cell.length_a   1.000
_cell.length_b   1.000
_cell.length_c   1.000
_cell.angle_alpha   90.00
_cell.angle_beta   90.00
_cell.angle_gamma   90.00
#
_symmetry.space_group_name_H-M   'P 1'
#
loop_
_entity.id
_entity.type
_entity.pdbx_description
1 polymer ?
#
loop_
_entity_poly.entity_id
_entity_poly.type
_entity_poly.pdbx_seq_one_letter_code
_entity_poly.pdbx_strand_id
1 'polypeptide(L)'
;MFQIQNNLVYLLRQKNCINSIHLNMKCRIKNFRRKLFGFLSFSTALFIFQACYGVPQDEYNDVLVKGVIYSDTTNQPVSGIKVTVNGSSQNILTDTAGSFSFYVPSASQYHLMFSDADTAANGNYIEADTVLSTIPENGVVVRMTTVD
;
A
#
# COMPACT_ATOMS: atom_id res chain seq x y z
N MET A 1 -7.50 11.88 87.24
CA MET A 1 -6.60 12.62 86.33
C MET A 1 -5.95 11.72 85.26
N PHE A 2 -6.57 10.61 84.83
CA PHE A 2 -5.98 9.68 83.83
C PHE A 2 -6.79 9.57 82.51
N GLN A 3 -8.04 10.06 82.48
CA GLN A 3 -8.90 9.94 81.29
C GLN A 3 -8.67 11.01 80.21
N ILE A 4 -8.18 12.19 80.59
CA ILE A 4 -8.01 13.33 79.67
C ILE A 4 -6.76 13.16 78.77
N GLN A 5 -5.70 12.53 79.29
CA GLN A 5 -4.45 12.31 78.55
C GLN A 5 -4.63 11.28 77.40
N ASN A 6 -5.46 10.25 77.58
CA ASN A 6 -5.68 9.21 76.57
C ASN A 6 -6.46 9.69 75.35
N ASN A 7 -7.40 10.63 75.54
CA ASN A 7 -8.25 11.14 74.45
C ASN A 7 -7.45 12.08 73.52
N LEU A 8 -6.52 12.85 74.08
CA LEU A 8 -5.67 13.77 73.34
C LEU A 8 -4.63 13.04 72.48
N VAL A 9 -4.07 11.93 72.98
CA VAL A 9 -3.19 11.03 72.20
C VAL A 9 -3.95 10.38 71.04
N TYR A 10 -5.20 9.97 71.25
CA TYR A 10 -6.02 9.35 70.20
C TYR A 10 -6.36 10.33 69.06
N LEU A 11 -6.71 11.58 69.41
CA LEU A 11 -7.00 12.64 68.44
C LEU A 11 -5.76 13.10 67.66
N LEU A 12 -4.59 13.16 68.30
CA LEU A 12 -3.32 13.46 67.62
C LEU A 12 -2.93 12.32 66.65
N ARG A 13 -3.20 11.05 67.01
CA ARG A 13 -2.98 9.89 66.12
C ARG A 13 -3.89 9.92 64.89
N GLN A 14 -5.17 10.26 65.05
CA GLN A 14 -6.10 10.39 63.92
C GLN A 14 -5.72 11.52 62.96
N LYS A 15 -5.37 12.71 63.47
CA LYS A 15 -4.95 13.84 62.62
C LYS A 15 -3.69 13.54 61.80
N ASN A 16 -2.73 12.82 62.37
CA ASN A 16 -1.53 12.40 61.65
C ASN A 16 -1.82 11.33 60.57
N CYS A 17 -2.76 10.41 60.83
CA CYS A 17 -3.16 9.40 59.85
C CYS A 17 -3.90 10.02 58.65
N ILE A 18 -4.82 10.96 58.90
CA ILE A 18 -5.58 11.66 57.84
C ILE A 18 -4.65 12.54 57.00
N ASN A 19 -3.71 13.27 57.62
CA ASN A 19 -2.72 14.06 56.88
C ASN A 19 -1.79 13.16 56.03
N SER A 20 -1.41 11.98 56.54
CA SER A 20 -0.61 10.99 55.80
C SER A 20 -1.36 10.45 54.58
N ILE A 21 -2.64 10.09 54.72
CA ILE A 21 -3.48 9.60 53.61
C ILE A 21 -3.70 10.71 52.55
N HIS A 22 -3.97 11.94 53.00
CA HIS A 22 -4.20 13.07 52.10
C HIS A 22 -2.92 13.47 51.32
N LEU A 23 -1.74 13.40 51.95
CA LEU A 23 -0.46 13.59 51.26
C LEU A 23 -0.16 12.47 50.26
N ASN A 24 -0.42 11.22 50.64
CA ASN A 24 -0.17 10.05 49.78
C ASN A 24 -1.07 10.08 48.52
N MET A 25 -2.33 10.45 48.67
CA MET A 25 -3.28 10.59 47.54
C MET A 25 -2.92 11.75 46.60
N LYS A 26 -2.48 12.90 47.14
CA LYS A 26 -1.97 14.04 46.34
C LYS A 26 -0.70 13.68 45.54
N CYS A 27 0.21 12.90 46.13
CA CYS A 27 1.41 12.40 45.44
C CYS A 27 1.06 11.42 44.30
N ARG A 28 0.09 10.53 44.51
CA ARG A 28 -0.37 9.56 43.50
C ARG A 28 -1.00 10.25 42.28
N ILE A 29 -1.81 11.29 42.48
CA ILE A 29 -2.42 12.09 41.41
C ILE A 29 -1.38 12.93 40.65
N LYS A 30 -0.38 13.50 41.33
CA LYS A 30 0.73 14.22 40.69
C LYS A 30 1.53 13.31 39.75
N ASN A 31 1.79 12.07 40.17
CA ASN A 31 2.48 11.08 39.36
C ASN A 31 1.62 10.56 38.19
N PHE A 32 0.30 10.41 38.38
CA PHE A 32 -0.62 10.04 37.30
C PHE A 32 -0.74 11.14 36.24
N ARG A 33 -0.87 12.41 36.65
CA ARG A 33 -0.89 13.55 35.72
C ARG A 33 0.38 13.62 34.90
N ARG A 34 1.56 13.42 35.50
CA ARG A 34 2.85 13.41 34.79
C ARG A 34 2.91 12.30 33.73
N LYS A 35 2.38 11.11 34.03
CA LYS A 35 2.29 10.00 33.07
C LYS A 35 1.29 10.32 31.94
N LEU A 36 0.11 10.84 32.28
CA LEU A 36 -0.94 11.19 31.31
C LEU A 36 -0.47 12.27 30.33
N PHE A 37 0.18 13.34 30.80
CA PHE A 37 0.75 14.37 29.93
C PHE A 37 1.88 13.82 29.05
N GLY A 38 2.67 12.85 29.54
CA GLY A 38 3.64 12.13 28.73
C GLY A 38 3.01 11.33 27.59
N PHE A 39 1.92 10.60 27.87
CA PHE A 39 1.18 9.87 26.84
C PHE A 39 0.46 10.81 25.85
N LEU A 40 -0.15 11.89 26.34
CA LEU A 40 -0.87 12.85 25.51
C LEU A 40 0.08 13.58 24.53
N SER A 41 1.28 13.96 25.01
CA SER A 41 2.32 14.58 24.17
C SER A 41 2.89 13.62 23.12
N PHE A 42 2.87 12.31 23.40
CA PHE A 42 3.26 11.30 22.42
C PHE A 42 2.16 11.10 21.36
N SER A 43 0.89 11.11 21.76
CA SER A 43 -0.24 11.03 20.82
C SER A 43 -0.26 12.19 19.83
N THR A 44 0.01 13.43 20.26
CA THR A 44 0.09 14.59 19.35
C THR A 44 1.19 14.46 18.29
N ALA A 45 2.31 13.81 18.63
CA ALA A 45 3.37 13.56 17.66
C ALA A 45 2.93 12.56 16.57
N LEU A 46 2.16 11.53 16.93
CA LEU A 46 1.65 10.54 15.98
C LEU A 46 0.66 11.12 14.96
N PHE A 47 -0.15 12.11 15.35
CA PHE A 47 -1.05 12.81 14.41
C PHE A 47 -0.31 13.69 13.40
N ILE A 48 0.82 14.29 13.79
CA ILE A 48 1.66 15.08 12.87
C ILE A 48 2.26 14.18 11.78
N PHE A 49 2.64 12.95 12.13
CA PHE A 49 3.16 12.01 11.14
C PHE A 49 2.09 11.57 10.13
N GLN A 50 0.81 11.49 10.49
CA GLN A 50 -0.25 11.27 9.51
C GLN A 50 -0.50 12.49 8.61
N ALA A 51 -0.25 13.70 9.09
CA ALA A 51 -0.38 14.92 8.28
C ALA A 51 0.82 15.11 7.32
N CYS A 52 2.01 14.69 7.72
CA CYS A 52 3.23 14.82 6.91
C CYS A 52 3.53 13.59 6.04
N TYR A 53 3.05 12.41 6.42
CA TYR A 53 3.25 11.13 5.72
C TYR A 53 1.90 10.43 5.48
N GLY A 54 0.87 11.20 5.16
CA GLY A 54 -0.48 10.68 4.89
C GLY A 54 -0.43 9.39 4.07
N VAL A 55 -1.35 8.46 4.37
CA VAL A 55 -1.45 7.20 3.66
C VAL A 55 -1.54 7.54 2.17
N PRO A 56 -0.60 7.09 1.32
CA PRO A 56 -0.68 7.35 -0.10
C PRO A 56 -2.04 6.87 -0.56
N GLN A 57 -2.85 7.79 -1.08
CA GLN A 57 -4.11 7.43 -1.67
C GLN A 57 -3.75 6.64 -2.92
N ASP A 58 -4.18 5.38 -2.97
CA ASP A 58 -4.19 4.60 -4.20
C ASP A 58 -5.30 5.20 -5.09
N GLU A 59 -4.98 6.34 -5.72
CA GLU A 59 -5.91 7.08 -6.58
C GLU A 59 -6.10 6.40 -7.94
N TYR A 60 -5.31 5.38 -8.25
CA TYR A 60 -5.33 4.74 -9.54
C TYR A 60 -6.09 3.43 -9.49
N ASN A 61 -7.29 3.46 -10.09
CA ASN A 61 -8.02 2.24 -10.38
C ASN A 61 -7.26 1.54 -11.52
N ASP A 62 -6.35 0.64 -11.15
CA ASP A 62 -5.54 -0.10 -12.09
C ASP A 62 -6.35 -1.25 -12.71
N VAL A 63 -6.14 -1.46 -14.00
CA VAL A 63 -6.76 -2.54 -14.78
C VAL A 63 -5.67 -3.51 -15.21
N LEU A 64 -5.91 -4.80 -14.99
CA LEU A 64 -5.02 -5.86 -15.46
C LEU A 64 -5.25 -6.10 -16.95
N VAL A 65 -4.25 -5.77 -17.77
CA VAL A 65 -4.20 -6.15 -19.17
C VAL A 65 -3.42 -7.45 -19.28
N LYS A 66 -4.05 -8.49 -19.83
CA LYS A 66 -3.44 -9.79 -20.06
C LYS A 66 -3.80 -10.34 -21.43
N GLY A 67 -2.93 -11.16 -21.99
CA GLY A 67 -3.16 -11.74 -23.31
C GLY A 67 -2.10 -12.74 -23.73
N VAL A 68 -2.31 -13.31 -24.92
CA VAL A 68 -1.39 -14.26 -25.55
C VAL A 68 -1.17 -13.87 -27.01
N ILE A 69 0.09 -13.94 -27.46
CA ILE A 69 0.51 -13.62 -28.81
C ILE A 69 0.87 -14.90 -29.56
N TYR A 70 0.29 -15.07 -30.74
CA TYR A 70 0.56 -16.17 -31.65
C TYR A 70 1.15 -15.67 -32.96
N SER A 71 2.01 -16.48 -33.58
CA SER A 71 2.46 -16.28 -34.95
C SER A 71 1.34 -16.67 -35.91
N ASP A 72 1.06 -15.84 -36.91
CA ASP A 72 0.05 -16.11 -37.92
C ASP A 72 0.48 -17.24 -38.88
N THR A 73 1.78 -17.39 -39.12
CA THR A 73 2.35 -18.40 -40.02
C THR A 73 2.47 -19.77 -39.37
N THR A 74 2.99 -19.83 -38.14
CA THR A 74 3.25 -21.12 -37.45
C THR A 74 2.13 -21.52 -36.49
N ASN A 75 1.20 -20.62 -36.16
CA ASN A 75 0.21 -20.78 -35.09
C ASN A 75 0.83 -21.13 -33.71
N GLN A 76 2.12 -20.85 -33.51
CA GLN A 76 2.81 -21.08 -32.24
C GLN A 76 2.84 -19.81 -31.40
N PRO A 77 2.85 -19.94 -30.05
CA PRO A 77 3.04 -18.79 -29.17
C PRO A 77 4.42 -18.15 -29.39
N VAL A 78 4.47 -16.81 -29.33
CA VAL A 78 5.70 -16.04 -29.61
C VAL A 78 6.20 -15.38 -28.34
N SER A 79 7.38 -15.80 -27.87
CA SER A 79 8.10 -15.16 -26.78
C SER A 79 8.78 -13.86 -27.22
N GLY A 80 9.28 -13.05 -26.29
CA GLY A 80 10.19 -11.93 -26.60
C GLY A 80 9.56 -10.73 -27.30
N ILE A 81 8.24 -10.71 -27.51
CA ILE A 81 7.54 -9.56 -28.08
C ILE A 81 7.35 -8.50 -27.00
N LYS A 82 7.76 -7.27 -27.32
CA LYS A 82 7.58 -6.11 -26.45
C LYS A 82 6.17 -5.56 -26.62
N VAL A 83 5.43 -5.55 -25.50
CA VAL A 83 4.08 -4.99 -25.40
C VAL A 83 4.15 -3.66 -24.66
N THR A 84 3.58 -2.63 -25.27
CA THR A 84 3.47 -1.28 -24.68
C THR A 84 2.01 -0.82 -24.73
N VAL A 85 1.51 -0.18 -23.68
CA VAL A 85 0.14 0.38 -23.63
C VAL A 85 0.19 1.90 -23.54
N ASN A 86 -0.59 2.59 -24.37
CA ASN A 86 -0.77 4.05 -24.36
C ASN A 86 0.54 4.85 -24.40
N GLY A 87 1.59 4.31 -25.02
CA GLY A 87 2.92 4.94 -25.04
C GLY A 87 3.56 5.08 -23.66
N SER A 88 3.11 4.29 -22.68
CA SER A 88 3.70 4.25 -21.34
C SER A 88 5.18 3.88 -21.40
N SER A 89 5.96 4.41 -20.46
CA SER A 89 7.36 4.01 -20.26
C SER A 89 7.48 2.55 -19.80
N GLN A 90 6.40 1.98 -19.27
CA GLN A 90 6.33 0.58 -18.90
C GLN A 90 6.07 -0.29 -20.12
N ASN A 91 6.94 -1.27 -20.32
CA ASN A 91 6.78 -2.32 -21.31
C ASN A 91 7.05 -3.68 -20.66
N ILE A 92 6.48 -4.72 -21.27
CA ILE A 92 6.69 -6.10 -20.86
C ILE A 92 7.04 -6.93 -22.08
N LEU A 93 7.91 -7.92 -21.89
CA LEU A 93 8.21 -8.93 -22.91
C LEU A 93 7.31 -10.14 -22.70
N THR A 94 6.82 -10.74 -23.78
CA THR A 94 6.08 -12.00 -23.69
C THR A 94 6.97 -13.14 -23.19
N ASP A 95 6.37 -14.03 -22.40
CA ASP A 95 7.03 -15.21 -21.86
C ASP A 95 7.15 -16.36 -22.89
N THR A 96 7.67 -17.52 -22.47
CA THR A 96 7.83 -18.70 -23.32
C THR A 96 6.50 -19.31 -23.80
N ALA A 97 5.38 -18.97 -23.15
CA ALA A 97 4.04 -19.33 -23.58
C ALA A 97 3.40 -18.24 -24.45
N GLY A 98 4.15 -17.20 -24.83
CA GLY A 98 3.66 -16.05 -25.58
C GLY A 98 2.70 -15.16 -24.79
N SER A 99 2.63 -15.34 -23.47
CA SER A 99 1.71 -14.63 -22.60
C SER A 99 2.32 -13.34 -22.07
N PHE A 100 1.46 -12.35 -21.82
CA PHE A 100 1.82 -11.10 -21.14
C PHE A 100 0.74 -10.70 -20.14
N SER A 101 1.16 -10.05 -19.06
CA SER A 101 0.23 -9.49 -18.07
C SER A 101 0.86 -8.32 -17.34
N PHE A 102 0.18 -7.18 -17.29
CA PHE A 102 0.63 -6.00 -16.55
C PHE A 102 -0.53 -5.09 -16.18
N TYR A 103 -0.36 -4.34 -15.09
CA TYR A 103 -1.34 -3.37 -14.61
C TYR A 103 -1.11 -2.02 -15.28
N VAL A 104 -2.20 -1.40 -15.70
CA VAL A 104 -2.19 -0.05 -16.28
C VAL A 104 -3.30 0.79 -15.66
N PRO A 105 -3.13 2.11 -15.58
CA PRO A 105 -4.19 3.03 -15.18
C PRO A 105 -5.48 2.81 -15.98
N SER A 106 -6.64 2.90 -15.31
CA SER A 106 -7.92 2.95 -16.01
C SER A 106 -7.96 4.09 -17.03
N ALA A 107 -8.36 3.77 -18.26
CA ALA A 107 -8.45 4.72 -19.36
C ALA A 107 -9.70 4.43 -20.19
N SER A 108 -10.17 5.42 -20.95
CA SER A 108 -11.29 5.23 -21.89
C SER A 108 -10.90 4.35 -23.08
N GLN A 109 -9.63 4.35 -23.45
CA GLN A 109 -9.06 3.56 -24.53
C GLN A 109 -7.64 3.09 -24.18
N TYR A 110 -7.33 1.90 -24.66
CA TYR A 110 -6.03 1.25 -24.53
C TYR A 110 -5.47 0.99 -25.93
N HIS A 111 -4.41 1.69 -26.27
CA HIS A 111 -3.61 1.46 -27.47
C HIS A 111 -2.47 0.51 -27.11
N LEU A 112 -2.60 -0.75 -27.52
CA LEU A 112 -1.56 -1.75 -27.39
C LEU A 112 -0.67 -1.69 -28.63
N MET A 113 0.64 -1.63 -28.41
CA MET A 113 1.66 -1.71 -29.45
C MET A 113 2.52 -2.94 -29.19
N PHE A 114 2.74 -3.70 -30.24
CA PHE A 114 3.52 -4.94 -30.25
C PHE A 114 4.71 -4.74 -31.19
N SER A 115 5.92 -4.77 -30.62
CA SER A 115 7.16 -4.63 -31.37
C SER A 115 8.08 -5.79 -31.06
N ASP A 116 8.73 -6.33 -32.08
CA ASP A 116 9.77 -7.33 -31.90
C ASP A 116 11.03 -6.68 -31.30
N ALA A 117 11.46 -7.18 -30.14
CA ALA A 117 12.66 -6.69 -29.46
C ALA A 117 13.80 -7.73 -29.45
N ASP A 118 13.57 -8.95 -29.94
CA ASP A 118 14.51 -10.05 -29.76
C ASP A 118 15.40 -10.34 -30.99
N THR A 119 15.22 -9.58 -32.08
CA THR A 119 16.14 -9.58 -33.25
C THR A 119 16.42 -11.01 -33.74
N ALA A 120 15.38 -11.65 -34.27
CA ALA A 120 15.38 -12.92 -35.01
C ALA A 120 15.55 -14.22 -34.21
N ALA A 121 15.47 -14.21 -32.88
CA ALA A 121 15.47 -15.45 -32.09
C ALA A 121 14.27 -16.34 -32.43
N ASN A 122 13.14 -15.74 -32.82
CA ASN A 122 11.84 -16.40 -32.98
C ASN A 122 11.23 -16.16 -34.36
N GLY A 123 12.03 -15.64 -35.30
CA GLY A 123 11.59 -14.96 -36.52
C GLY A 123 11.50 -13.44 -36.30
N ASN A 124 11.53 -12.67 -37.40
CA ASN A 124 11.27 -11.23 -37.34
C ASN A 124 9.77 -11.00 -37.49
N TYR A 125 9.17 -10.23 -36.58
CA TYR A 125 7.74 -9.89 -36.65
C TYR A 125 7.52 -8.43 -37.06
N ILE A 126 6.49 -8.20 -37.87
CA ILE A 126 6.05 -6.85 -38.23
C ILE A 126 5.39 -6.21 -37.00
N GLU A 127 5.68 -4.94 -36.76
CA GLU A 127 5.00 -4.17 -35.71
C GLU A 127 3.49 -4.17 -35.92
N ALA A 128 2.76 -4.43 -34.84
CA ALA A 128 1.30 -4.47 -34.86
C ALA A 128 0.76 -3.59 -33.73
N ASP A 129 -0.43 -3.02 -33.94
CA ASP A 129 -1.14 -2.25 -32.94
C ASP A 129 -2.61 -2.69 -32.83
N THR A 130 -3.20 -2.43 -31.67
CA THR A 130 -4.62 -2.71 -31.42
C THR A 130 -5.18 -1.69 -30.45
N VAL A 131 -6.40 -1.22 -30.72
CA VAL A 131 -7.11 -0.28 -29.84
C VAL A 131 -8.29 -0.98 -29.19
N LEU A 132 -8.34 -0.94 -27.87
CA LEU A 132 -9.41 -1.53 -27.06
C LEU A 132 -10.10 -0.45 -26.24
N SER A 133 -11.44 -0.38 -26.31
CA SER A 133 -12.22 0.51 -25.44
C SER A 133 -12.47 -0.08 -24.06
N THR A 134 -12.29 -1.39 -23.89
CA THR A 134 -12.45 -2.11 -22.62
C THR A 134 -11.58 -3.37 -22.66
N ILE A 135 -11.00 -3.75 -21.53
CA ILE A 135 -10.16 -4.95 -21.43
C ILE A 135 -11.05 -6.18 -21.16
N PRO A 136 -11.00 -7.22 -22.01
CA PRO A 136 -11.78 -8.44 -21.78
C PRO A 136 -11.23 -9.26 -20.61
N GLU A 137 -12.12 -9.83 -19.78
CA GLU A 137 -11.72 -10.66 -18.63
C GLU A 137 -10.93 -11.93 -19.01
N ASN A 138 -11.22 -12.47 -20.19
CA ASN A 138 -10.54 -13.65 -20.74
C ASN A 138 -9.16 -13.33 -21.33
N GLY A 139 -8.78 -12.05 -21.38
CA GLY A 139 -7.54 -11.60 -22.01
C GLY A 139 -7.67 -11.38 -23.51
N VAL A 140 -6.64 -10.76 -24.08
CA VAL A 140 -6.56 -10.38 -25.50
C VAL A 140 -5.75 -11.44 -26.24
N VAL A 141 -6.25 -11.91 -27.37
CA VAL A 141 -5.50 -12.80 -28.27
C VAL A 141 -5.07 -12.00 -29.49
N VAL A 142 -3.76 -11.96 -29.74
CA VAL A 142 -3.17 -11.20 -30.85
C VAL A 142 -2.42 -12.15 -31.77
N ARG A 143 -2.49 -11.90 -33.07
CA ARG A 143 -1.77 -12.63 -34.10
C ARG A 143 -0.79 -11.69 -34.78
N MET A 144 0.47 -12.09 -34.86
CA MET A 144 1.53 -11.31 -35.50
C MET A 144 1.99 -11.97 -36.79
N THR A 145 2.21 -11.16 -37.82
CA THR A 145 2.73 -11.59 -39.12
C THR A 145 4.25 -11.56 -39.11
N THR A 146 4.88 -12.61 -39.62
CA THR A 146 6.33 -12.69 -39.80
C THR A 146 6.77 -11.88 -41.03
N VAL A 147 7.95 -11.27 -40.98
CA VAL A 147 8.63 -10.68 -42.13
C VAL A 147 9.28 -11.82 -42.92
N ASP A 148 8.87 -12.02 -44.17
CA ASP A 148 9.45 -13.00 -45.11
C ASP A 148 10.86 -12.62 -45.56
#